data_AF-A0A9P7P192-F1
#
_entry.id   AF-A0A9P7P192-F1
#
_cell.length_a   1.000
_cell.length_b   1.000
_cell.length_c   1.000
_cell.angle_alpha   90.00
_cell.angle_beta   90.00
_cell.angle_gamma   90.00
#
_symmetry.space_group_name_H-M   'P 1'
#
loop_
_entity.id
_entity.type
_entity.pdbx_description
1 polymer ?
#
loop_
_entity_poly.entity_id
_entity_poly.type
_entity_poly.pdbx_seq_one_letter_code
_entity_poly.pdbx_strand_id
1 'polypeptide(L)'
;MALDPRLMPSPATPQGRAAPVRSSASTPSLRSRDGSVPLLSRMDGGGNVKVVVRVRAFLPREIEKKTRCLVHMDPMTQLTTLRAPDQDTADSTMFKSRKIMEDKKFTFDSSFWSHDIRDAHYAHQEEVYNSLGEEFLDHNFEGYHTCIFAYGQTGSGKSYTMMGTPDQPGLIPRTCEDLFERIDAAHSEDSNIAYNVRVSYFEVYNEHVRDLLVPVVPNAPPHYLKIRESPTEGPYVKDLTEVPVRSIDEILRWMKNGDQSRTTASTKMNDTSSRSHAVFTIMLKQIHHDMDTDETTERSSRIRLVDLAGSERAKSTEATGARLREGSNINKSLTTLGRVIAALADPKALRSGKRKDVVPYRDSILTWLLKDSLGGNSKTAMIACIAPADYDETLSTLRYADQAKRIRTRAVVNQDQISTAERDAQIAAMAEEIRVLQLSVSDSRQKEKSAMEAEERLEEYQNRVATMQRMMEERSMVAESKIKKLQTENEALKLHLKLAIESLKNPIPAVSIKSQSTEEAEKENRNTVSDGSDDEYNDYDDDDGAGDDYYPEEYDSDSSAGHSELQDEMHRYLQDMGNLRKLISGDVSRFKDGESVRMPLGARENV
;
A
#
# COMPACT_ATOMS: atom_id res chain seq x y z
N MET A 1 -74.36 50.94 -44.99
CA MET A 1 -73.14 51.76 -44.80
C MET A 1 -72.41 51.27 -43.55
N ALA A 2 -71.19 51.74 -43.30
CA ALA A 2 -70.26 51.20 -42.28
C ALA A 2 -70.61 51.69 -40.83
N LEU A 3 -69.97 51.30 -39.71
CA LEU A 3 -68.55 50.96 -39.45
C LEU A 3 -68.29 49.88 -38.37
N ASP A 4 -67.21 49.11 -38.61
CA ASP A 4 -66.13 48.61 -37.72
C ASP A 4 -66.36 48.28 -36.20
N PRO A 5 -66.09 47.03 -35.78
CA PRO A 5 -65.81 46.66 -34.38
C PRO A 5 -64.37 46.11 -34.17
N ARG A 6 -63.36 46.98 -33.98
CA ARG A 6 -61.98 46.56 -33.60
C ARG A 6 -61.84 46.28 -32.10
N LEU A 7 -62.29 45.11 -31.63
CA LEU A 7 -61.78 44.49 -30.40
C LEU A 7 -61.50 42.99 -30.64
N MET A 8 -60.27 42.58 -30.31
CA MET A 8 -59.67 41.26 -30.52
C MET A 8 -59.98 40.30 -29.35
N PRO A 9 -59.65 38.97 -29.42
CA PRO A 9 -59.32 38.12 -30.58
C PRO A 9 -60.15 36.81 -30.64
N SER A 10 -59.95 35.98 -31.67
CA SER A 10 -60.39 34.57 -31.71
C SER A 10 -59.44 33.70 -32.57
N PRO A 11 -59.27 32.38 -32.34
CA PRO A 11 -58.14 31.60 -32.89
C PRO A 11 -58.48 30.68 -34.08
N ALA A 12 -57.52 30.48 -35.01
CA ALA A 12 -57.48 29.30 -35.89
C ALA A 12 -56.11 29.04 -36.59
N THR A 13 -55.79 27.75 -36.65
CA THR A 13 -54.95 26.93 -37.57
C THR A 13 -55.14 27.17 -39.09
N PRO A 14 -54.57 26.36 -40.05
CA PRO A 14 -53.43 25.40 -40.07
C PRO A 14 -52.47 25.60 -41.30
N GLN A 15 -51.50 24.69 -41.54
CA GLN A 15 -51.37 23.88 -42.78
C GLN A 15 -50.10 22.99 -42.80
N GLY A 16 -50.04 22.00 -43.70
CA GLY A 16 -48.86 21.15 -43.94
C GLY A 16 -48.87 20.51 -45.33
N ARG A 17 -47.73 19.93 -45.76
CA ARG A 17 -47.55 19.14 -47.01
C ARG A 17 -46.42 18.11 -46.84
N ALA A 18 -46.34 17.11 -47.73
CA ALA A 18 -45.86 15.77 -47.34
C ALA A 18 -44.88 15.07 -48.31
N ALA A 19 -44.24 14.01 -47.76
CA ALA A 19 -43.66 12.85 -48.45
C ALA A 19 -42.31 13.06 -49.20
N PRO A 20 -41.53 12.00 -49.52
CA PRO A 20 -41.84 10.56 -49.41
C PRO A 20 -40.87 9.71 -48.57
N VAL A 21 -41.27 8.45 -48.32
CA VAL A 21 -40.46 7.41 -47.70
C VAL A 21 -39.58 6.68 -48.73
N ARG A 22 -38.36 6.30 -48.36
CA ARG A 22 -37.63 5.18 -48.96
C ARG A 22 -36.99 4.32 -47.85
N SER A 23 -36.99 3.01 -48.06
CA SER A 23 -36.29 2.04 -47.21
C SER A 23 -35.07 1.49 -47.95
N SER A 24 -33.97 1.31 -47.23
CA SER A 24 -32.79 0.56 -47.67
C SER A 24 -32.03 0.08 -46.43
N ALA A 25 -31.92 -1.24 -46.26
CA ALA A 25 -31.20 -1.82 -45.13
C ALA A 25 -29.68 -1.72 -45.34
N SER A 26 -28.98 -1.19 -44.33
CA SER A 26 -27.51 -1.21 -44.21
C SER A 26 -27.13 -1.35 -42.74
N THR A 27 -26.27 -2.32 -42.42
CA THR A 27 -25.85 -2.62 -41.04
C THR A 27 -24.82 -1.61 -40.50
N PRO A 28 -25.00 -1.06 -39.29
CA PRO A 28 -23.94 -0.35 -38.57
C PRO A 28 -23.03 -1.34 -37.82
N SER A 29 -21.72 -1.06 -37.83
CA SER A 29 -20.68 -1.94 -37.30
C SER A 29 -20.54 -1.91 -35.77
N LEU A 30 -20.00 -2.99 -35.19
CA LEU A 30 -19.63 -3.11 -33.78
C LEU A 30 -18.52 -2.13 -33.38
N ARG A 31 -18.84 -1.11 -32.57
CA ARG A 31 -17.88 -0.43 -31.69
C ARG A 31 -18.52 -0.02 -30.36
N SER A 32 -17.85 -0.40 -29.26
CA SER A 32 -17.91 0.19 -27.90
C SER A 32 -19.25 0.81 -27.44
N ARG A 33 -20.00 0.08 -26.59
CA ARG A 33 -21.03 0.67 -25.72
C ARG A 33 -20.36 1.48 -24.61
N ASP A 34 -20.28 2.80 -24.75
CA ASP A 34 -20.19 3.68 -23.59
C ASP A 34 -21.56 3.70 -22.88
N GLY A 35 -21.57 3.43 -21.57
CA GLY A 35 -22.78 3.36 -20.76
C GLY A 35 -23.39 4.73 -20.50
N SER A 36 -24.35 5.14 -21.33
CA SER A 36 -25.11 6.38 -21.11
C SER A 36 -26.24 6.16 -20.11
N VAL A 37 -26.06 6.65 -18.88
CA VAL A 37 -27.08 6.64 -17.82
C VAL A 37 -28.27 7.54 -18.24
N PRO A 38 -29.53 7.12 -18.06
CA PRO A 38 -30.69 7.90 -18.50
C PRO A 38 -30.82 9.28 -17.82
N LEU A 39 -30.88 10.33 -18.63
CA LEU A 39 -31.27 11.67 -18.19
C LEU A 39 -32.77 11.73 -17.95
N LEU A 40 -33.22 11.71 -16.68
CA LEU A 40 -34.36 12.50 -16.14
C LEU A 40 -34.67 12.28 -14.64
N SER A 41 -33.66 12.01 -13.80
CA SER A 41 -33.79 12.24 -12.35
C SER A 41 -33.57 13.73 -12.00
N ARG A 42 -34.18 14.23 -10.92
CA ARG A 42 -34.07 15.64 -10.49
C ARG A 42 -32.64 15.92 -10.01
N MET A 43 -31.86 16.67 -10.80
CA MET A 43 -30.51 17.09 -10.45
C MET A 43 -30.48 18.21 -9.39
N ASP A 44 -30.77 17.87 -8.14
CA ASP A 44 -30.70 18.80 -6.99
C ASP A 44 -29.82 18.30 -5.82
N GLY A 45 -29.11 17.17 -5.99
CA GLY A 45 -28.18 16.63 -4.97
C GLY A 45 -26.88 17.41 -4.77
N GLY A 46 -26.63 18.46 -5.56
CA GLY A 46 -25.39 19.23 -5.59
C GLY A 46 -25.30 20.33 -4.52
N GLY A 47 -25.26 19.94 -3.25
CA GLY A 47 -25.23 20.86 -2.11
C GLY A 47 -24.02 21.81 -2.08
N ASN A 48 -24.24 23.01 -1.54
CA ASN A 48 -23.16 23.82 -0.99
C ASN A 48 -22.63 23.16 0.29
N VAL A 49 -21.35 23.36 0.63
CA VAL A 49 -20.79 22.89 1.93
C VAL A 49 -21.49 23.63 3.07
N LYS A 50 -22.12 22.89 3.99
CA LYS A 50 -22.75 23.44 5.21
C LYS A 50 -21.64 23.92 6.15
N VAL A 51 -21.73 25.15 6.65
CA VAL A 51 -20.72 25.70 7.56
C VAL A 51 -21.38 26.22 8.82
N VAL A 52 -20.96 25.64 9.94
CA VAL A 52 -21.37 26.06 11.27
C VAL A 52 -20.15 26.58 12.04
N VAL A 53 -20.37 27.54 12.94
CA VAL A 53 -19.35 28.04 13.86
C VAL A 53 -19.74 27.64 15.28
N ARG A 54 -18.75 27.29 16.11
CA ARG A 54 -18.95 27.05 17.54
C ARG A 54 -17.93 27.84 18.35
N VAL A 55 -18.40 28.66 19.29
CA VAL A 55 -17.52 29.32 20.28
C VAL A 55 -17.59 28.58 21.61
N ARG A 56 -16.43 28.34 22.21
CA ARG A 56 -16.32 27.65 23.50
C ARG A 56 -16.38 28.61 24.71
N ALA A 57 -16.63 28.03 25.88
CA ALA A 57 -16.41 28.66 27.17
C ALA A 57 -14.95 29.10 27.36
N PHE A 58 -14.71 30.02 28.30
CA PHE A 58 -13.35 30.38 28.72
C PHE A 58 -12.64 29.18 29.37
N LEU A 59 -11.34 29.04 29.09
CA LEU A 59 -10.47 28.15 29.84
C LEU A 59 -10.14 28.78 31.22
N PRO A 60 -9.79 27.99 32.25
CA PRO A 60 -9.46 28.53 33.59
C PRO A 60 -8.43 29.67 33.54
N ARG A 61 -7.34 29.48 32.78
CA ARG A 61 -6.28 30.48 32.51
C ARG A 61 -6.77 31.80 31.86
N GLU A 62 -7.94 31.82 31.25
CA GLU A 62 -8.56 32.99 30.62
C GLU A 62 -9.49 33.72 31.62
N ILE A 63 -10.16 32.96 32.50
CA ILE A 63 -10.95 33.48 33.62
C ILE A 63 -10.03 34.14 34.66
N GLU A 64 -8.93 33.46 35.04
CA GLU A 64 -7.89 33.96 35.95
C GLU A 64 -7.29 35.29 35.48
N LYS A 65 -7.04 35.41 34.18
CA LYS A 65 -6.53 36.63 33.53
C LYS A 65 -7.60 37.70 33.30
N LYS A 66 -8.87 37.43 33.63
CA LYS A 66 -10.03 38.29 33.40
C LYS A 66 -10.15 38.74 31.93
N THR A 67 -9.87 37.81 31.01
CA THR A 67 -9.82 38.09 29.57
C THR A 67 -11.21 38.49 29.05
N ARG A 68 -11.28 39.53 28.21
CA ARG A 68 -12.53 39.97 27.59
C ARG A 68 -13.00 38.99 26.51
N CYS A 69 -14.31 38.73 26.44
CA CYS A 69 -14.91 38.00 25.33
C CYS A 69 -15.07 38.94 24.12
N LEU A 70 -14.50 38.56 22.99
CA LEU A 70 -14.52 39.30 21.73
C LEU A 70 -15.60 38.77 20.77
N VAL A 71 -16.12 37.56 21.01
CA VAL A 71 -17.13 36.92 20.18
C VAL A 71 -18.53 37.22 20.72
N HIS A 72 -19.49 37.41 19.82
CA HIS A 72 -20.92 37.46 20.13
C HIS A 72 -21.69 36.79 18.99
N MET A 73 -22.67 35.95 19.32
CA MET A 73 -23.54 35.28 18.36
C MET A 73 -24.99 35.70 18.58
N ASP A 74 -25.72 35.83 17.48
CA ASP A 74 -27.18 36.06 17.47
C ASP A 74 -27.89 34.76 17.07
N PRO A 75 -28.69 34.15 17.96
CA PRO A 75 -29.36 32.87 17.69
C PRO A 75 -30.53 32.99 16.69
N MET A 76 -31.05 34.20 16.43
CA MET A 76 -32.11 34.41 15.44
C MET A 76 -31.54 34.65 14.04
N THR A 77 -30.49 35.47 13.92
CA THR A 77 -29.91 35.82 12.60
C THR A 77 -28.71 34.96 12.18
N GLN A 78 -28.28 34.01 13.03
CA GLN A 78 -27.10 33.14 12.82
C GLN A 78 -25.82 33.94 12.50
N LEU A 79 -25.74 35.14 13.08
CA LEU A 79 -24.69 36.13 12.87
C LEU A 79 -23.63 36.00 13.96
N THR A 80 -22.43 35.60 13.56
CA THR A 80 -21.24 35.69 14.42
C THR A 80 -20.56 37.04 14.22
N THR A 81 -20.47 37.82 15.30
CA THR A 81 -19.71 39.07 15.36
C THR A 81 -18.42 38.86 16.17
N LEU A 82 -17.28 39.16 15.55
CA LEU A 82 -15.99 39.30 16.22
C LEU A 82 -15.72 40.80 16.41
N ARG A 83 -15.61 41.23 17.67
CA ARG A 83 -15.30 42.60 18.06
C ARG A 83 -13.79 42.83 18.03
N ALA A 84 -13.36 44.04 17.67
CA ALA A 84 -11.97 44.44 17.85
C ALA A 84 -11.63 44.52 19.36
N PRO A 85 -10.42 44.11 19.78
CA PRO A 85 -9.93 44.44 21.12
C PRO A 85 -9.67 45.95 21.24
N ASP A 86 -9.91 46.51 22.43
CA ASP A 86 -9.64 47.92 22.70
C ASP A 86 -8.12 48.18 22.64
N GLN A 87 -7.70 49.39 22.24
CA GLN A 87 -6.27 49.72 22.07
C GLN A 87 -5.58 50.14 23.39
N ASP A 88 -6.25 50.01 24.53
CA ASP A 88 -5.86 50.62 25.81
C ASP A 88 -4.95 49.72 26.68
N THR A 89 -3.73 49.50 26.19
CA THR A 89 -2.56 49.28 27.07
C THR A 89 -1.42 50.18 26.62
N ALA A 90 -1.12 51.21 27.42
CA ALA A 90 -0.26 52.33 27.06
C ALA A 90 1.25 52.04 27.12
N ASP A 91 1.70 50.86 26.65
CA ASP A 91 3.04 50.33 26.91
C ASP A 91 3.68 49.65 25.67
N SER A 92 3.66 50.34 24.51
CA SER A 92 4.35 49.90 23.29
C SER A 92 4.75 51.04 22.37
N THR A 93 5.63 51.91 22.87
CA THR A 93 6.53 52.69 22.02
C THR A 93 7.59 51.76 21.38
N MET A 94 7.32 51.16 20.22
CA MET A 94 8.33 50.79 19.20
C MET A 94 7.68 50.15 17.94
N PHE A 95 7.90 50.79 16.80
CA PHE A 95 7.75 50.32 15.41
C PHE A 95 7.35 48.85 15.15
N LYS A 96 6.04 48.56 15.11
CA LYS A 96 5.44 47.52 14.25
C LYS A 96 4.19 48.09 13.57
N SER A 97 3.85 47.60 12.38
CA SER A 97 2.77 48.18 11.57
C SER A 97 1.41 48.08 12.28
N ARG A 98 0.75 49.23 12.49
CA ARG A 98 -0.62 49.31 13.03
C ARG A 98 -1.62 48.75 12.02
N LYS A 99 -1.75 47.43 12.01
CA LYS A 99 -2.87 46.69 11.42
C LYS A 99 -4.14 47.15 12.14
N ILE A 100 -4.97 47.94 11.45
CA ILE A 100 -6.25 48.40 12.01
C ILE A 100 -7.11 47.16 12.28
N MET A 101 -7.46 46.96 13.54
CA MET A 101 -8.44 45.97 13.97
C MET A 101 -9.82 46.64 13.96
N GLU A 102 -10.82 45.92 13.48
CA GLU A 102 -12.15 46.43 13.21
C GLU A 102 -13.15 45.31 13.47
N ASP A 103 -14.34 45.62 13.96
CA ASP A 103 -15.42 44.65 14.09
C ASP A 103 -15.69 43.95 12.74
N LYS A 104 -15.88 42.62 12.79
CA LYS A 104 -16.22 41.79 11.64
C LYS A 104 -17.45 40.95 11.94
N LYS A 105 -18.31 40.82 10.94
CA LYS A 105 -19.61 40.16 11.01
C LYS A 105 -19.69 39.13 9.89
N PHE A 106 -20.16 37.93 10.22
CA PHE A 106 -20.24 36.79 9.33
C PHE A 106 -21.54 36.00 9.62
N THR A 107 -22.21 35.49 8.59
CA THR A 107 -23.45 34.71 8.75
C THR A 107 -23.26 33.27 8.29
N PHE A 108 -23.47 32.34 9.22
CA PHE A 108 -23.25 30.91 9.02
C PHE A 108 -24.58 30.18 8.88
N ASP A 109 -24.52 28.89 8.60
CA ASP A 109 -25.74 28.05 8.53
C ASP A 109 -26.19 27.67 9.95
N SER A 110 -25.26 27.69 10.92
CA SER A 110 -25.53 27.72 12.37
C SER A 110 -24.37 28.41 13.12
N SER A 111 -24.67 29.13 14.21
CA SER A 111 -23.71 29.81 15.09
C SER A 111 -23.93 29.39 16.55
N PHE A 112 -23.26 28.32 16.97
CA PHE A 112 -23.43 27.68 18.28
C PHE A 112 -22.68 28.43 19.40
N TRP A 113 -23.43 29.01 20.33
CA TRP A 113 -22.91 29.71 21.50
C TRP A 113 -22.69 28.74 22.68
N SER A 114 -21.56 28.03 22.71
CA SER A 114 -21.20 27.16 23.85
C SER A 114 -20.31 27.90 24.87
N HIS A 115 -20.55 29.20 25.11
CA HIS A 115 -19.68 30.06 25.92
C HIS A 115 -20.04 30.14 27.41
N ASP A 116 -21.26 30.54 27.75
CA ASP A 116 -21.73 30.63 29.14
C ASP A 116 -23.02 29.82 29.31
N ILE A 117 -22.98 28.79 30.15
CA ILE A 117 -24.09 27.85 30.39
C ILE A 117 -25.34 28.49 31.02
N ARG A 118 -25.25 29.77 31.39
CA ARG A 118 -26.35 30.57 31.96
C ARG A 118 -27.11 31.36 30.89
N ASP A 119 -26.58 31.47 29.67
CA ASP A 119 -27.26 32.16 28.58
C ASP A 119 -28.37 31.29 28.00
N ALA A 120 -29.54 31.88 27.74
CA ALA A 120 -30.74 31.18 27.24
C ALA A 120 -30.62 30.64 25.78
N HIS A 121 -29.43 30.70 25.19
CA HIS A 121 -29.09 30.18 23.86
C HIS A 121 -27.78 29.37 23.90
N TYR A 122 -27.48 28.75 25.05
CA TYR A 122 -26.27 27.94 25.23
C TYR A 122 -26.35 26.61 24.48
N ALA A 123 -25.49 26.45 23.47
CA ALA A 123 -25.47 25.28 22.62
C ALA A 123 -24.77 24.08 23.29
N HIS A 124 -25.56 23.12 23.77
CA HIS A 124 -25.09 21.85 24.32
C HIS A 124 -24.51 20.91 23.24
N GLN A 125 -23.86 19.81 23.65
CA GLN A 125 -23.36 18.78 22.71
C GLN A 125 -24.49 18.19 21.86
N GLU A 126 -25.67 18.01 22.47
CA GLU A 126 -26.88 17.45 21.86
C GLU A 126 -27.46 18.37 20.78
N GLU A 127 -27.57 19.68 21.03
CA GLU A 127 -28.05 20.64 20.02
C GLU A 127 -27.14 20.67 18.78
N VAL A 128 -25.82 20.55 18.98
CA VAL A 128 -24.84 20.44 17.87
C VAL A 128 -24.98 19.12 17.12
N TYR A 129 -25.45 18.05 17.78
CA TYR A 129 -25.78 16.79 17.13
C TYR A 129 -27.08 16.88 16.33
N ASN A 130 -28.20 17.24 16.96
CA ASN A 130 -29.52 17.24 16.31
C ASN A 130 -29.55 18.23 15.13
N SER A 131 -28.82 19.35 15.22
CA SER A 131 -28.72 20.35 14.15
C SER A 131 -27.81 19.96 12.97
N LEU A 132 -27.04 18.86 13.03
CA LEU A 132 -26.01 18.54 12.03
C LEU A 132 -25.62 17.06 11.90
N GLY A 133 -25.44 16.35 13.01
CA GLY A 133 -25.16 14.91 13.03
C GLY A 133 -26.34 14.07 12.56
N GLU A 134 -27.54 14.36 13.06
CA GLU A 134 -28.80 13.69 12.69
C GLU A 134 -29.07 13.80 11.18
N GLU A 135 -29.14 15.03 10.64
CA GLU A 135 -29.30 15.32 9.20
C GLU A 135 -28.23 14.61 8.34
N PHE A 136 -26.99 14.50 8.82
CA PHE A 136 -25.93 13.83 8.07
C PHE A 136 -26.04 12.31 8.15
N LEU A 137 -26.55 11.76 9.24
CA LEU A 137 -26.83 10.33 9.35
C LEU A 137 -28.01 9.92 8.47
N ASP A 138 -29.08 10.74 8.37
CA ASP A 138 -30.18 10.56 7.42
C ASP A 138 -29.62 10.35 6.00
N HIS A 139 -28.78 11.28 5.56
CA HIS A 139 -28.10 11.23 4.27
C HIS A 139 -27.24 9.97 4.08
N ASN A 140 -26.68 9.39 5.15
CA ASN A 140 -25.94 8.13 5.06
C ASN A 140 -26.84 6.91 4.92
N PHE A 141 -28.02 6.90 5.55
CA PHE A 141 -29.05 5.86 5.30
C PHE A 141 -29.69 5.99 3.91
N GLU A 142 -29.79 7.21 3.35
CA GLU A 142 -30.13 7.44 1.93
C GLU A 142 -29.05 6.90 0.95
N GLY A 143 -27.84 6.57 1.43
CA GLY A 143 -26.74 6.08 0.60
C GLY A 143 -25.79 7.18 0.06
N TYR A 144 -25.86 8.42 0.55
CA TYR A 144 -24.84 9.43 0.26
C TYR A 144 -23.57 9.20 1.09
N HIS A 145 -22.41 9.52 0.51
CA HIS A 145 -21.19 9.76 1.30
C HIS A 145 -21.31 11.09 2.04
N THR A 146 -20.78 11.16 3.25
CA THR A 146 -20.75 12.37 4.08
C THR A 146 -19.36 12.64 4.66
N CYS A 147 -19.09 13.91 4.95
CA CYS A 147 -17.88 14.32 5.64
C CYS A 147 -18.13 15.49 6.58
N ILE A 148 -17.76 15.37 7.85
CA ILE A 148 -17.86 16.42 8.85
C ILE A 148 -16.47 16.65 9.44
N PHE A 149 -15.94 17.88 9.30
CA PHE A 149 -14.59 18.20 9.78
C PHE A 149 -14.57 19.42 10.71
N ALA A 150 -13.94 19.25 11.87
CA ALA A 150 -13.68 20.35 12.80
C ALA A 150 -12.38 21.09 12.43
N TYR A 151 -12.44 22.43 12.39
CA TYR A 151 -11.34 23.30 12.00
C TYR A 151 -11.20 24.49 12.97
N GLY A 152 -9.97 24.98 13.17
CA GLY A 152 -9.66 26.12 14.04
C GLY A 152 -8.41 25.89 14.89
N GLN A 153 -8.06 26.85 15.74
CA GLN A 153 -6.82 26.80 16.54
C GLN A 153 -6.82 25.70 17.62
N THR A 154 -5.65 25.36 18.13
CA THR A 154 -5.50 24.44 19.27
C THR A 154 -6.22 24.95 20.51
N GLY A 155 -6.93 24.04 21.18
CA GLY A 155 -7.78 24.39 22.32
C GLY A 155 -9.02 25.23 21.98
N SER A 156 -9.45 25.34 20.71
CA SER A 156 -10.70 26.04 20.36
C SER A 156 -11.97 25.20 20.52
N GLY A 157 -11.85 23.89 20.76
CA GLY A 157 -12.98 22.97 20.95
C GLY A 157 -13.21 21.94 19.82
N LYS A 158 -12.26 21.77 18.88
CA LYS A 158 -12.35 20.76 17.80
C LYS A 158 -12.63 19.35 18.31
N SER A 159 -11.70 18.76 19.05
CA SER A 159 -11.83 17.41 19.61
C SER A 159 -12.94 17.31 20.67
N TYR A 160 -13.30 18.40 21.36
CA TYR A 160 -14.48 18.45 22.23
C TYR A 160 -15.80 18.40 21.46
N THR A 161 -15.83 18.89 20.21
CA THR A 161 -17.02 18.80 19.36
C THR A 161 -17.08 17.46 18.64
N MET A 162 -15.95 16.94 18.16
CA MET A 162 -15.90 15.64 17.48
C MET A 162 -16.03 14.46 18.45
N MET A 163 -15.26 14.43 19.54
CA MET A 163 -15.26 13.32 20.50
C MET A 163 -16.00 13.67 21.80
N GLY A 164 -15.79 14.87 22.34
CA GLY A 164 -16.35 15.29 23.62
C GLY A 164 -15.56 14.78 24.83
N THR A 165 -16.28 14.55 25.94
CA THR A 165 -15.78 13.88 27.15
C THR A 165 -16.74 12.73 27.51
N PRO A 166 -16.37 11.79 28.40
CA PRO A 166 -17.26 10.71 28.81
C PRO A 166 -18.64 11.19 29.30
N ASP A 167 -18.67 12.31 30.04
CA ASP A 167 -19.90 12.90 30.60
C ASP A 167 -20.61 13.86 29.63
N GLN A 168 -19.97 14.22 28.51
CA GLN A 168 -20.46 15.14 27.48
C GLN A 168 -20.04 14.62 26.09
N PRO A 169 -20.59 13.49 25.63
CA PRO A 169 -20.24 12.87 24.35
C PRO A 169 -20.48 13.83 23.18
N GLY A 170 -19.49 13.93 22.29
CA GLY A 170 -19.52 14.76 21.09
C GLY A 170 -20.17 14.05 19.90
N LEU A 171 -19.86 14.56 18.71
CA LEU A 171 -20.51 14.14 17.46
C LEU A 171 -20.28 12.66 17.11
N ILE A 172 -19.04 12.17 17.22
CA ILE A 172 -18.66 10.78 16.88
C ILE A 172 -19.41 9.75 17.74
N PRO A 173 -19.33 9.75 19.08
CA PRO A 173 -20.04 8.76 19.89
C PRO A 173 -21.56 8.81 19.67
N ARG A 174 -22.16 10.00 19.50
CA ARG A 174 -23.59 10.15 19.20
C ARG A 174 -23.97 9.64 17.81
N THR A 175 -23.13 9.86 16.79
CA THR A 175 -23.33 9.24 15.46
C THR A 175 -23.23 7.72 15.56
N CYS A 176 -22.35 7.17 16.39
CA CYS A 176 -22.25 5.72 16.61
C CYS A 176 -23.47 5.15 17.36
N GLU A 177 -24.05 5.91 18.27
CA GLU A 177 -25.25 5.57 19.05
C GLU A 177 -26.49 5.52 18.14
N ASP A 178 -26.86 6.66 17.54
CA ASP A 178 -28.00 6.80 16.61
C ASP A 178 -27.88 5.86 15.39
N LEU A 179 -26.67 5.61 14.89
CA LEU A 179 -26.44 4.62 13.81
C LEU A 179 -26.91 3.21 14.20
N PHE A 180 -26.60 2.75 15.41
CA PHE A 180 -27.00 1.42 15.85
C PHE A 180 -28.46 1.37 16.29
N GLU A 181 -28.99 2.41 16.95
CA GLU A 181 -30.42 2.51 17.27
C GLU A 181 -31.29 2.44 15.99
N ARG A 182 -30.90 3.14 14.92
CA ARG A 182 -31.59 3.08 13.61
C ARG A 182 -31.46 1.72 12.92
N ILE A 183 -30.32 1.04 13.05
CA ILE A 183 -30.12 -0.31 12.48
C ILE A 183 -31.02 -1.32 13.20
N ASP A 184 -31.07 -1.29 14.53
CA ASP A 184 -31.89 -2.19 15.32
C ASP A 184 -33.38 -1.92 15.13
N ALA A 185 -33.78 -0.64 15.03
CA ALA A 185 -35.14 -0.23 14.68
C ALA A 185 -35.55 -0.73 13.27
N ALA A 186 -34.74 -0.43 12.24
CA ALA A 186 -35.04 -0.84 10.87
C ALA A 186 -35.10 -2.37 10.70
N HIS A 187 -34.25 -3.12 11.42
CA HIS A 187 -34.29 -4.58 11.42
C HIS A 187 -35.54 -5.16 12.12
N SER A 188 -36.18 -4.39 13.01
CA SER A 188 -37.47 -4.73 13.62
C SER A 188 -38.68 -4.40 12.74
N GLU A 189 -38.54 -3.46 11.80
CA GLU A 189 -39.57 -3.06 10.84
C GLU A 189 -39.55 -3.91 9.55
N ASP A 190 -38.37 -4.19 8.99
CA ASP A 190 -38.21 -5.00 7.78
C ASP A 190 -37.02 -5.98 7.88
N SER A 191 -37.36 -7.27 7.96
CA SER A 191 -36.37 -8.37 7.99
C SER A 191 -35.59 -8.56 6.69
N ASN A 192 -36.04 -7.95 5.58
CA ASN A 192 -35.38 -8.04 4.27
C ASN A 192 -34.25 -7.02 4.10
N ILE A 193 -34.07 -6.12 5.08
CA ILE A 193 -32.96 -5.17 5.14
C ILE A 193 -31.87 -5.72 6.07
N ALA A 194 -30.68 -5.90 5.53
CA ALA A 194 -29.47 -6.27 6.26
C ALA A 194 -28.43 -5.13 6.20
N TYR A 195 -27.87 -4.76 7.34
CA TYR A 195 -26.81 -3.75 7.45
C TYR A 195 -25.45 -4.39 7.73
N ASN A 196 -24.40 -3.87 7.09
CA ASN A 196 -23.01 -4.20 7.38
C ASN A 196 -22.24 -2.91 7.71
N VAL A 197 -21.80 -2.79 8.97
CA VAL A 197 -21.00 -1.66 9.44
C VAL A 197 -19.54 -2.08 9.54
N ARG A 198 -18.63 -1.27 9.00
CA ARG A 198 -17.19 -1.38 9.26
C ARG A 198 -16.64 -0.04 9.70
N VAL A 199 -15.56 -0.07 10.48
CA VAL A 199 -14.83 1.14 10.85
C VAL A 199 -13.36 1.05 10.49
N SER A 200 -12.80 2.19 10.10
CA SER A 200 -11.36 2.41 10.01
C SER A 200 -11.03 3.73 10.72
N TYR A 201 -9.87 3.78 11.37
CA TYR A 201 -9.40 4.98 12.06
C TYR A 201 -7.93 5.18 11.76
N PHE A 202 -7.57 6.35 11.22
CA PHE A 202 -6.19 6.70 10.93
C PHE A 202 -5.90 8.14 11.30
N GLU A 203 -4.61 8.46 11.46
CA GLU A 203 -4.13 9.83 11.56
C GLU A 203 -3.18 10.21 10.42
N VAL A 204 -3.18 11.50 10.08
CA VAL A 204 -2.17 12.16 9.25
C VAL A 204 -1.31 13.02 10.15
N TYR A 205 -0.05 12.61 10.34
CA TYR A 205 0.94 13.29 11.16
C TYR A 205 2.24 13.48 10.37
N ASN A 206 2.78 14.71 10.35
CA ASN A 206 4.02 15.04 9.64
C ASN A 206 4.06 14.55 8.18
N GLU A 207 2.95 14.67 7.45
CA GLU A 207 2.75 14.16 6.07
C GLU A 207 3.03 12.65 5.90
N HIS A 208 2.72 11.86 6.92
CA HIS A 208 2.64 10.40 6.89
C HIS A 208 1.28 9.92 7.42
N VAL A 209 0.82 8.75 7.00
CA VAL A 209 -0.43 8.11 7.48
C VAL A 209 -0.11 6.98 8.45
N ARG A 210 -0.74 6.96 9.63
CA ARG A 210 -0.70 5.83 10.57
C ARG A 210 -2.09 5.27 10.80
N ASP A 211 -2.22 3.94 10.80
CA ASP A 211 -3.39 3.24 11.31
C ASP A 211 -3.46 3.42 12.83
N LEU A 212 -4.64 3.72 13.38
CA LEU A 212 -4.87 3.85 14.82
C LEU A 212 -5.51 2.60 15.44
N LEU A 213 -6.08 1.70 14.63
CA LEU A 213 -6.68 0.44 15.10
C LEU A 213 -5.64 -0.68 15.27
N VAL A 214 -4.50 -0.58 14.58
CA VAL A 214 -3.34 -1.47 14.77
C VAL A 214 -2.61 -1.12 16.08
N PRO A 215 -2.34 -2.09 16.97
CA PRO A 215 -1.62 -1.84 18.22
C PRO A 215 -0.15 -1.48 17.96
N VAL A 216 0.32 -0.41 18.61
CA VAL A 216 1.73 0.04 18.52
C VAL A 216 2.64 -0.94 19.26
N VAL A 217 3.45 -1.70 18.52
CA VAL A 217 4.43 -2.62 19.08
C VAL A 217 5.61 -1.83 19.68
N PRO A 218 5.95 -1.99 20.98
CA PRO A 218 7.11 -1.33 21.58
C PRO A 218 8.41 -1.66 20.84
N ASN A 219 9.28 -0.65 20.70
CA ASN A 219 10.58 -0.72 20.00
C ASN A 219 10.53 -1.03 18.48
N ALA A 220 9.34 -1.24 17.88
CA ALA A 220 9.21 -1.35 16.43
C ALA A 220 9.32 0.03 15.74
N PRO A 221 9.86 0.11 14.51
CA PRO A 221 9.81 1.34 13.73
C PRO A 221 8.35 1.67 13.35
N PRO A 222 7.96 2.97 13.30
CA PRO A 222 6.60 3.36 12.98
C PRO A 222 6.23 2.95 11.55
N HIS A 223 5.20 2.11 11.41
CA HIS A 223 4.68 1.72 10.11
C HIS A 223 3.83 2.85 9.52
N TYR A 224 4.08 3.19 8.26
CA TYR A 224 3.37 4.27 7.55
C TYR A 224 2.68 3.73 6.29
N LEU A 225 1.37 3.93 6.22
CA LEU A 225 0.55 3.44 5.11
C LEU A 225 0.70 4.30 3.85
N LYS A 226 0.48 3.68 2.69
CA LYS A 226 0.70 4.31 1.37
C LYS A 226 -0.63 4.63 0.71
N ILE A 227 -0.79 5.88 0.27
CA ILE A 227 -2.01 6.33 -0.41
C ILE A 227 -2.00 5.84 -1.87
N ARG A 228 -3.19 5.49 -2.36
CA ARG A 228 -3.48 5.09 -3.75
C ARG A 228 -4.72 5.84 -4.22
N GLU A 229 -5.03 5.75 -5.51
CA GLU A 229 -6.20 6.40 -6.10
C GLU A 229 -6.92 5.38 -6.98
N SER A 230 -8.14 5.01 -6.58
CA SER A 230 -9.05 4.16 -7.34
C SER A 230 -9.64 4.96 -8.52
N PRO A 231 -9.81 4.36 -9.71
CA PRO A 231 -10.49 5.03 -10.84
C PRO A 231 -11.95 5.40 -10.53
N THR A 232 -12.63 4.64 -9.67
CA THR A 232 -14.04 4.84 -9.30
C THR A 232 -14.17 5.61 -7.99
N GLU A 233 -13.50 5.15 -6.92
CA GLU A 233 -13.67 5.70 -5.56
C GLU A 233 -12.70 6.85 -5.22
N GLY A 234 -11.73 7.14 -6.09
CA GLY A 234 -10.72 8.16 -5.82
C GLY A 234 -9.70 7.77 -4.73
N PRO A 235 -9.13 8.75 -4.00
CA PRO A 235 -7.99 8.50 -3.11
C PRO A 235 -8.34 7.72 -1.84
N TYR A 236 -7.61 6.62 -1.61
CA TYR A 236 -7.74 5.73 -0.45
C TYR A 236 -6.38 5.39 0.17
N VAL A 237 -6.39 4.95 1.42
CA VAL A 237 -5.19 4.47 2.12
C VAL A 237 -5.06 2.96 1.86
N LYS A 238 -3.99 2.52 1.20
CA LYS A 238 -3.72 1.09 0.99
C LYS A 238 -3.31 0.45 2.31
N ASP A 239 -3.79 -0.77 2.55
CA ASP A 239 -3.47 -1.60 3.71
C ASP A 239 -3.92 -1.00 5.06
N LEU A 240 -4.95 -0.13 5.02
CA LEU A 240 -5.67 0.36 6.21
C LEU A 240 -6.61 -0.71 6.76
N THR A 241 -6.66 -0.84 8.08
CA THR A 241 -7.53 -1.82 8.76
C THR A 241 -8.99 -1.36 8.72
N GLU A 242 -9.84 -2.13 8.05
CA GLU A 242 -11.30 -2.05 8.20
C GLU A 242 -11.77 -3.17 9.14
N VAL A 243 -12.34 -2.81 10.30
CA VAL A 243 -12.89 -3.78 11.25
C VAL A 243 -14.42 -3.81 11.13
N PRO A 244 -15.06 -4.97 10.86
CA PRO A 244 -16.51 -5.10 10.94
C PRO A 244 -16.97 -4.98 12.40
N VAL A 245 -18.04 -4.23 12.64
CA VAL A 245 -18.62 -4.02 13.97
C VAL A 245 -20.12 -4.31 13.96
N ARG A 246 -20.62 -4.88 15.05
CA ARG A 246 -22.00 -5.41 15.19
C ARG A 246 -22.80 -4.78 16.32
N SER A 247 -22.19 -3.89 17.11
CA SER A 247 -22.86 -3.19 18.21
C SER A 247 -22.17 -1.88 18.56
N ILE A 248 -22.90 -1.01 19.26
CA ILE A 248 -22.39 0.23 19.86
C ILE A 248 -21.14 -0.01 20.74
N ASP A 249 -21.12 -1.09 21.52
CA ASP A 249 -19.99 -1.48 22.38
C ASP A 249 -18.70 -1.82 21.59
N GLU A 250 -18.83 -2.41 20.40
CA GLU A 250 -17.68 -2.72 19.55
C GLU A 250 -17.11 -1.46 18.90
N ILE A 251 -17.97 -0.60 18.34
CA ILE A 251 -17.51 0.63 17.67
C ILE A 251 -16.89 1.62 18.66
N LEU A 252 -17.49 1.81 19.84
CA LEU A 252 -16.94 2.68 20.89
C LEU A 252 -15.62 2.13 21.46
N ARG A 253 -15.45 0.80 21.52
CA ARG A 253 -14.18 0.15 21.91
C ARG A 253 -13.07 0.41 20.89
N TRP A 254 -13.34 0.27 19.60
CA TRP A 254 -12.35 0.55 18.55
C TRP A 254 -11.97 2.03 18.47
N MET A 255 -12.95 2.93 18.60
CA MET A 255 -12.74 4.37 18.74
C MET A 255 -11.79 4.68 19.92
N LYS A 256 -12.12 4.19 21.12
CA LYS A 256 -11.33 4.39 22.35
C LYS A 256 -9.93 3.78 22.29
N ASN A 257 -9.74 2.69 21.54
CA ASN A 257 -8.42 2.12 21.29
C ASN A 257 -7.57 3.04 20.38
N GLY A 258 -8.18 3.60 19.33
CA GLY A 258 -7.51 4.52 18.41
C GLY A 258 -7.08 5.84 19.07
N ASP A 259 -7.91 6.40 19.96
CA ASP A 259 -7.52 7.60 20.73
C ASP A 259 -6.35 7.32 21.68
N GLN A 260 -6.27 6.12 22.27
CA GLN A 260 -5.11 5.69 23.07
C GLN A 260 -3.86 5.51 22.20
N SER A 261 -3.99 5.01 20.96
CA SER A 261 -2.89 4.94 19.99
C SER A 261 -2.37 6.35 19.63
N ARG A 262 -3.27 7.29 19.29
CA ARG A 262 -2.97 8.72 19.03
C ARG A 262 -2.30 9.39 20.25
N THR A 263 -2.71 9.03 21.46
CA THR A 263 -2.19 9.61 22.71
C THR A 263 -0.84 9.03 23.14
N THR A 264 -0.62 7.72 23.00
CA THR A 264 0.63 7.05 23.42
C THR A 264 1.83 7.41 22.55
N ALA A 265 1.61 7.87 21.32
CA ALA A 265 2.63 8.52 20.49
C ALA A 265 3.14 9.87 21.06
N SER A 266 2.50 10.43 22.10
CA SER A 266 2.98 11.63 22.78
C SER A 266 4.09 11.32 23.79
N THR A 267 5.20 12.06 23.70
CA THR A 267 6.04 12.31 24.88
C THR A 267 5.37 13.39 25.73
N LYS A 268 5.55 13.34 27.06
CA LYS A 268 4.83 14.12 28.11
C LYS A 268 4.86 15.67 28.03
N MET A 269 5.28 16.24 26.90
CA MET A 269 5.43 17.68 26.66
C MET A 269 4.63 18.19 25.44
N ASN A 270 3.98 17.29 24.68
CA ASN A 270 3.21 17.63 23.47
C ASN A 270 1.77 17.11 23.56
N ASP A 271 0.79 17.99 23.34
CA ASP A 271 -0.59 17.57 23.06
C ASP A 271 -0.67 17.09 21.59
N THR A 272 -0.67 15.78 21.34
CA THR A 272 -0.69 15.23 19.97
C THR A 272 -1.98 15.58 19.20
N SER A 273 -3.10 15.90 19.88
CA SER A 273 -4.34 16.31 19.20
C SER A 273 -4.14 17.62 18.41
N SER A 274 -3.29 18.52 18.92
CA SER A 274 -2.92 19.77 18.23
C SER A 274 -2.08 19.57 16.97
N ARG A 275 -1.45 18.38 16.79
CA ARG A 275 -0.37 18.16 15.81
C ARG A 275 -0.66 17.05 14.78
N SER A 276 -1.73 16.29 14.95
CA SER A 276 -2.18 15.24 14.03
C SER A 276 -3.64 15.45 13.61
N HIS A 277 -3.96 15.20 12.34
CA HIS A 277 -5.35 15.12 11.89
C HIS A 277 -5.84 13.69 12.07
N ALA A 278 -6.92 13.47 12.81
CA ALA A 278 -7.53 12.16 12.94
C ALA A 278 -8.76 12.05 12.03
N VAL A 279 -8.89 10.93 11.33
CA VAL A 279 -9.98 10.65 10.39
C VAL A 279 -10.63 9.31 10.80
N PHE A 280 -11.73 9.39 11.53
CA PHE A 280 -12.58 8.24 11.81
C PHE A 280 -13.53 8.05 10.62
N THR A 281 -13.61 6.84 10.07
CA THR A 281 -14.48 6.54 8.93
C THR A 281 -15.35 5.33 9.23
N ILE A 282 -16.66 5.52 9.17
CA ILE A 282 -17.65 4.43 9.20
C ILE A 282 -18.04 4.12 7.75
N MET A 283 -17.93 2.86 7.36
CA MET A 283 -18.55 2.30 6.16
C MET A 283 -19.91 1.75 6.56
N LEU A 284 -20.99 2.24 5.96
CA LEU A 284 -22.35 1.71 6.14
C LEU A 284 -22.82 1.11 4.81
N LYS A 285 -23.07 -0.19 4.79
CA LYS A 285 -23.59 -0.91 3.63
C LYS A 285 -24.97 -1.49 3.97
N GLN A 286 -26.00 -0.97 3.32
CA GLN A 286 -27.37 -1.48 3.38
C GLN A 286 -27.58 -2.44 2.20
N ILE A 287 -28.14 -3.61 2.49
CA ILE A 287 -28.57 -4.60 1.49
C ILE A 287 -30.07 -4.80 1.71
N HIS A 288 -30.88 -4.43 0.73
CA HIS A 288 -32.32 -4.69 0.72
C HIS A 288 -32.65 -5.64 -0.42
N HIS A 289 -33.26 -6.77 -0.09
CA HIS A 289 -33.69 -7.80 -1.03
C HIS A 289 -35.20 -7.69 -1.24
N ASP A 290 -35.61 -7.34 -2.46
CA ASP A 290 -37.01 -7.20 -2.81
C ASP A 290 -37.60 -8.57 -3.20
N MET A 291 -38.49 -9.08 -2.35
CA MET A 291 -39.16 -10.37 -2.53
C MET A 291 -40.17 -10.39 -3.69
N ASP A 292 -40.67 -9.23 -4.14
CA ASP A 292 -41.64 -9.13 -5.24
C ASP A 292 -40.96 -9.05 -6.62
N THR A 293 -39.72 -8.55 -6.69
CA THR A 293 -38.95 -8.41 -7.95
C THR A 293 -37.76 -9.36 -8.10
N ASP A 294 -37.33 -10.02 -7.02
CA ASP A 294 -36.06 -10.77 -6.93
C ASP A 294 -34.81 -9.91 -7.22
N GLU A 295 -34.90 -8.59 -7.07
CA GLU A 295 -33.74 -7.70 -7.16
C GLU A 295 -33.04 -7.55 -5.80
N THR A 296 -31.71 -7.54 -5.80
CA THR A 296 -30.92 -7.17 -4.62
C THR A 296 -30.36 -5.76 -4.80
N THR A 297 -30.87 -4.83 -4.00
CA THR A 297 -30.40 -3.44 -3.98
C THR A 297 -29.34 -3.26 -2.89
N GLU A 298 -28.17 -2.76 -3.28
CA GLU A 298 -27.08 -2.45 -2.35
C GLU A 298 -26.84 -0.94 -2.32
N ARG A 299 -26.85 -0.34 -1.13
CA ARG A 299 -26.41 1.05 -0.91
C ARG A 299 -25.17 1.06 -0.03
N SER A 300 -24.15 1.81 -0.43
CA SER A 300 -22.86 1.88 0.30
C SER A 300 -22.45 3.32 0.56
N SER A 301 -22.65 3.79 1.80
CA SER A 301 -22.29 5.13 2.26
C SER A 301 -21.01 5.14 3.11
N ARG A 302 -20.37 6.31 3.15
CA ARG A 302 -19.16 6.60 3.94
C ARG A 302 -19.42 7.77 4.86
N ILE A 303 -19.24 7.59 6.16
CA ILE A 303 -19.33 8.62 7.18
C ILE A 303 -17.91 9.01 7.59
N ARG A 304 -17.40 10.16 7.14
CA ARG A 304 -16.06 10.66 7.52
C ARG A 304 -16.15 11.71 8.61
N LEU A 305 -15.62 11.42 9.78
CA LEU A 305 -15.63 12.30 10.95
C LEU A 305 -14.18 12.70 11.28
N VAL A 306 -13.86 13.98 11.11
CA VAL A 306 -12.47 14.46 11.04
C VAL A 306 -12.16 15.52 12.12
N ASP A 307 -11.17 15.23 12.95
CA ASP A 307 -10.58 16.16 13.93
C ASP A 307 -9.23 16.64 13.39
N LEU A 308 -9.20 17.86 12.82
CA LEU A 308 -7.97 18.42 12.24
C LEU A 308 -6.99 18.90 13.32
N ALA A 309 -5.72 19.05 12.95
CA ALA A 309 -4.70 19.71 13.77
C ALA A 309 -4.98 21.23 13.97
N GLY A 310 -4.21 21.89 14.83
CA GLY A 310 -4.32 23.34 15.09
C GLY A 310 -4.05 24.20 13.84
N SER A 311 -4.94 25.17 13.57
CA SER A 311 -4.78 26.13 12.47
C SER A 311 -3.73 27.22 12.70
N GLU A 312 -3.21 27.34 13.93
CA GLU A 312 -2.31 28.41 14.33
C GLU A 312 -0.93 28.34 13.66
N ARG A 313 -0.40 29.52 13.36
CA ARG A 313 0.83 29.66 12.57
C ARG A 313 2.05 29.29 13.41
N ALA A 314 2.92 28.40 12.89
CA ALA A 314 4.13 27.94 13.56
C ALA A 314 5.09 29.05 14.07
N LYS A 315 5.01 30.28 13.55
CA LYS A 315 5.74 31.46 14.07
C LYS A 315 5.35 31.88 15.49
N SER A 316 4.26 31.34 16.04
CA SER A 316 3.90 31.47 17.46
C SER A 316 4.72 30.58 18.39
N THR A 317 5.51 29.66 17.86
CA THR A 317 6.31 28.69 18.63
C THR A 317 7.80 28.98 18.50
N GLU A 318 8.52 29.00 19.63
CA GLU A 318 9.99 29.16 19.67
C GLU A 318 10.73 27.84 19.31
N ALA A 319 10.14 27.04 18.43
CA ALA A 319 10.60 25.71 18.09
C ALA A 319 11.77 25.75 17.10
N THR A 320 12.90 25.13 17.47
CA THR A 320 14.09 25.00 16.62
C THR A 320 14.26 23.57 16.08
N GLY A 321 15.12 23.42 15.07
CA GLY A 321 15.55 22.11 14.56
C GLY A 321 14.40 21.23 14.03
N ALA A 322 14.31 20.00 14.53
CA ALA A 322 13.33 19.01 14.06
C ALA A 322 11.87 19.44 14.29
N ARG A 323 11.57 20.06 15.45
CA ARG A 323 10.22 20.54 15.79
C ARG A 323 9.71 21.62 14.81
N LEU A 324 10.62 22.41 14.24
CA LEU A 324 10.28 23.41 13.21
C LEU A 324 9.89 22.76 11.87
N ARG A 325 10.60 21.70 11.45
CA ARG A 325 10.25 20.93 10.24
C ARG A 325 8.90 20.25 10.40
N GLU A 326 8.67 19.62 11.56
CA GLU A 326 7.41 19.00 11.94
C GLU A 326 6.26 20.01 11.91
N GLY A 327 6.41 21.17 12.59
CA GLY A 327 5.44 22.26 12.57
C GLY A 327 5.17 22.82 11.16
N SER A 328 6.20 22.87 10.31
CA SER A 328 6.07 23.23 8.89
C SER A 328 5.27 22.20 8.08
N ASN A 329 5.43 20.90 8.33
CA ASN A 329 4.68 19.85 7.63
C ASN A 329 3.22 19.77 8.10
N ILE A 330 2.97 19.98 9.40
CA ILE A 330 1.60 20.15 9.93
C ILE A 330 0.95 21.36 9.25
N ASN A 331 1.62 22.52 9.24
CA ASN A 331 1.14 23.72 8.56
C ASN A 331 1.01 23.54 7.03
N LYS A 332 1.82 22.68 6.37
CA LYS A 332 1.73 22.38 4.93
C LYS A 332 0.35 21.82 4.58
N SER A 333 -0.14 20.86 5.35
CA SER A 333 -1.45 20.24 5.12
C SER A 333 -2.61 21.25 5.24
N LEU A 334 -2.62 22.09 6.30
CA LEU A 334 -3.66 23.10 6.53
C LEU A 334 -3.56 24.30 5.58
N THR A 335 -2.34 24.72 5.21
CA THR A 335 -2.12 25.75 4.18
C THR A 335 -2.59 25.27 2.81
N THR A 336 -2.40 23.98 2.52
CA THR A 336 -2.88 23.37 1.28
C THR A 336 -4.40 23.22 1.30
N LEU A 337 -5.01 22.81 2.42
CA LEU A 337 -6.45 22.83 2.61
C LEU A 337 -7.04 24.22 2.37
N GLY A 338 -6.40 25.27 2.91
CA GLY A 338 -6.78 26.65 2.64
C GLY A 338 -6.66 27.07 1.17
N ARG A 339 -5.63 26.59 0.45
CA ARG A 339 -5.49 26.81 -1.01
C ARG A 339 -6.54 26.07 -1.83
N VAL A 340 -6.91 24.86 -1.42
CA VAL A 340 -7.99 24.06 -2.03
C VAL A 340 -9.34 24.76 -1.83
N ILE A 341 -9.66 25.15 -0.59
CA ILE A 341 -10.86 25.94 -0.26
C ILE A 341 -10.93 27.22 -1.10
N ALA A 342 -9.82 27.95 -1.21
CA ALA A 342 -9.79 29.19 -2.00
C ALA A 342 -9.99 28.96 -3.51
N ALA A 343 -9.39 27.90 -4.08
CA ALA A 343 -9.54 27.57 -5.50
C ALA A 343 -10.96 27.08 -5.85
N LEU A 344 -11.64 26.40 -4.93
CA LEU A 344 -13.02 25.93 -5.09
C LEU A 344 -14.06 27.05 -4.87
N ALA A 345 -13.73 28.06 -4.06
CA ALA A 345 -14.63 29.15 -3.70
C ALA A 345 -14.64 30.34 -4.69
N ASP A 346 -13.68 30.46 -5.61
CA ASP A 346 -13.70 31.52 -6.63
C ASP A 346 -14.58 31.11 -7.85
N PRO A 347 -15.74 31.74 -8.08
CA PRO A 347 -16.62 31.42 -9.21
C PRO A 347 -15.99 31.71 -10.59
N LYS A 348 -14.86 32.42 -10.66
CA LYS A 348 -14.11 32.66 -11.91
C LYS A 348 -13.39 31.42 -12.42
N ALA A 349 -12.96 30.51 -11.53
CA ALA A 349 -12.34 29.24 -11.92
C ALA A 349 -13.29 28.36 -12.77
N LEU A 350 -14.61 28.60 -12.65
CA LEU A 350 -15.66 27.94 -13.43
C LEU A 350 -16.06 28.69 -14.72
N ARG A 351 -15.53 29.91 -14.97
CA ARG A 351 -16.09 30.86 -15.97
C ARG A 351 -15.05 31.64 -16.81
N SER A 352 -14.07 30.98 -17.42
CA SER A 352 -13.37 31.53 -18.60
C SER A 352 -12.54 30.48 -19.34
N GLY A 353 -12.33 30.67 -20.65
CA GLY A 353 -11.38 29.91 -21.48
C GLY A 353 -9.89 30.23 -21.20
N LYS A 354 -9.53 30.54 -19.95
CA LYS A 354 -8.13 30.47 -19.49
C LYS A 354 -7.90 29.04 -18.96
N ARG A 355 -6.64 28.67 -18.69
CA ARG A 355 -6.32 27.32 -18.15
C ARG A 355 -7.20 27.06 -16.91
N LYS A 356 -7.80 25.87 -16.81
CA LYS A 356 -8.40 25.40 -15.54
C LYS A 356 -7.31 25.48 -14.48
N ASP A 357 -7.46 26.36 -13.49
CA ASP A 357 -6.57 26.37 -12.33
C ASP A 357 -6.75 25.06 -11.58
N VAL A 358 -5.68 24.26 -11.54
CA VAL A 358 -5.73 22.90 -11.00
C VAL A 358 -5.80 22.98 -9.49
N VAL A 359 -6.95 22.60 -8.92
CA VAL A 359 -7.16 22.56 -7.46
C VAL A 359 -6.09 21.67 -6.83
N PRO A 360 -5.25 22.18 -5.90
CA PRO A 360 -3.99 21.54 -5.51
C PRO A 360 -4.17 20.40 -4.49
N TYR A 361 -5.11 19.48 -4.74
CA TYR A 361 -5.42 18.37 -3.84
C TYR A 361 -4.20 17.50 -3.52
N ARG A 362 -3.32 17.23 -4.50
CA ARG A 362 -2.13 16.39 -4.34
C ARG A 362 -0.94 17.08 -3.65
N ASP A 363 -1.02 18.37 -3.34
CA ASP A 363 0.09 19.09 -2.69
C ASP A 363 0.29 18.67 -1.22
N SER A 364 -0.73 18.06 -0.57
CA SER A 364 -0.62 17.46 0.78
C SER A 364 -1.43 16.17 0.90
N ILE A 365 -1.09 15.33 1.89
CA ILE A 365 -1.80 14.06 2.11
C ILE A 365 -3.27 14.30 2.48
N LEU A 366 -3.51 15.22 3.43
CA LEU A 366 -4.84 15.53 3.93
C LEU A 366 -5.78 15.96 2.79
N THR A 367 -5.32 16.87 1.93
CA THR A 367 -6.12 17.35 0.80
C THR A 367 -6.31 16.33 -0.32
N TRP A 368 -5.43 15.33 -0.43
CA TRP A 368 -5.62 14.26 -1.41
C TRP A 368 -6.68 13.27 -0.92
N LEU A 369 -6.65 12.88 0.36
CA LEU A 369 -7.67 12.01 0.96
C LEU A 369 -9.05 12.69 1.05
N LEU A 370 -9.09 13.98 1.37
CA LEU A 370 -10.32 14.80 1.40
C LEU A 370 -10.70 15.39 0.03
N LYS A 371 -10.05 14.99 -1.07
CA LYS A 371 -10.37 15.44 -2.44
C LYS A 371 -11.85 15.31 -2.77
N ASP A 372 -12.42 14.14 -2.46
CA ASP A 372 -13.81 13.83 -2.76
C ASP A 372 -14.76 14.56 -1.79
N SER A 373 -14.40 14.59 -0.51
CA SER A 373 -15.10 15.32 0.55
C SER A 373 -15.23 16.83 0.28
N LEU A 374 -14.24 17.47 -0.36
CA LEU A 374 -14.22 18.92 -0.57
C LEU A 374 -14.80 19.39 -1.91
N GLY A 375 -15.06 18.50 -2.88
CA GLY A 375 -15.56 18.92 -4.20
C GLY A 375 -15.99 17.80 -5.14
N GLY A 376 -16.08 16.57 -4.65
CA GLY A 376 -16.56 15.39 -5.36
C GLY A 376 -17.85 14.86 -4.73
N ASN A 377 -17.94 13.54 -4.57
CA ASN A 377 -19.12 12.82 -4.11
C ASN A 377 -19.21 12.78 -2.58
N SER A 378 -19.66 13.87 -1.96
CA SER A 378 -19.87 13.95 -0.51
C SER A 378 -20.83 15.08 -0.13
N LYS A 379 -21.79 14.83 0.76
CA LYS A 379 -22.47 15.92 1.50
C LYS A 379 -21.55 16.31 2.66
N THR A 380 -21.14 17.58 2.72
CA THR A 380 -20.00 17.97 3.56
C THR A 380 -20.31 19.15 4.46
N ALA A 381 -19.89 19.04 5.73
CA ALA A 381 -19.98 20.08 6.74
C ALA A 381 -18.60 20.47 7.30
N MET A 382 -18.44 21.77 7.56
CA MET A 382 -17.30 22.35 8.28
C MET A 382 -17.77 22.89 9.64
N ILE A 383 -17.16 22.44 10.72
CA ILE A 383 -17.38 22.96 12.08
C ILE A 383 -16.19 23.86 12.45
N ALA A 384 -16.38 25.17 12.31
CA ALA A 384 -15.39 26.18 12.65
C ALA A 384 -15.40 26.46 14.17
N CYS A 385 -14.49 25.83 14.91
CA CYS A 385 -14.34 25.97 16.36
C CYS A 385 -13.45 27.17 16.70
N ILE A 386 -13.97 28.16 17.43
CA ILE A 386 -13.29 29.44 17.72
C ILE A 386 -13.14 29.72 19.22
N ALA A 387 -12.08 30.45 19.57
CA ALA A 387 -11.82 30.87 20.94
C ALA A 387 -12.46 32.24 21.23
N PRO A 388 -13.08 32.46 22.41
CA PRO A 388 -13.73 33.73 22.74
C PRO A 388 -12.77 34.92 22.89
N ALA A 389 -11.46 34.67 23.01
CA ALA A 389 -10.44 35.66 23.39
C ALA A 389 -9.38 35.97 22.31
N ASP A 390 -9.20 35.10 21.31
CA ASP A 390 -8.12 35.24 20.32
C ASP A 390 -8.65 35.88 19.05
N TYR A 391 -8.40 37.18 18.87
CA TYR A 391 -8.91 37.92 17.71
C TYR A 391 -8.34 37.41 16.37
N ASP A 392 -7.05 37.14 16.28
CA ASP A 392 -6.39 36.98 14.97
C ASP A 392 -6.48 35.55 14.41
N GLU A 393 -6.46 34.53 15.27
CA GLU A 393 -6.75 33.15 14.84
C GLU A 393 -8.26 32.90 14.70
N THR A 394 -9.13 33.55 15.50
CA THR A 394 -10.59 33.52 15.27
C THR A 394 -10.96 34.23 13.96
N LEU A 395 -10.40 35.40 13.66
CA LEU A 395 -10.63 36.08 12.38
C LEU A 395 -10.14 35.25 11.19
N SER A 396 -9.02 34.53 11.35
CA SER A 396 -8.51 33.61 10.32
C SER A 396 -9.46 32.43 10.12
N THR A 397 -9.97 31.86 11.22
CA THR A 397 -10.94 30.74 11.22
C THR A 397 -12.27 31.13 10.57
N LEU A 398 -12.85 32.28 10.96
CA LEU A 398 -14.11 32.79 10.41
C LEU A 398 -14.02 33.13 8.91
N ARG A 399 -12.85 33.61 8.44
CA ARG A 399 -12.61 33.84 7.00
C ARG A 399 -12.53 32.55 6.20
N TYR A 400 -11.91 31.50 6.73
CA TYR A 400 -11.93 30.19 6.07
C TYR A 400 -13.34 29.59 6.05
N ALA A 401 -14.11 29.75 7.13
CA ALA A 401 -15.50 29.33 7.20
C ALA A 401 -16.38 30.03 6.15
N ASP A 402 -16.34 31.37 6.05
CA ASP A 402 -17.05 32.15 5.02
C ASP A 402 -16.64 31.75 3.59
N GLN A 403 -15.36 31.41 3.38
CA GLN A 403 -14.90 30.92 2.07
C GLN A 403 -15.43 29.51 1.76
N ALA A 404 -15.46 28.61 2.75
CA ALA A 404 -15.98 27.26 2.59
C ALA A 404 -17.46 27.22 2.20
N LYS A 405 -18.30 28.16 2.68
CA LYS A 405 -19.73 28.27 2.30
C LYS A 405 -19.96 28.35 0.79
N ARG A 406 -18.97 28.79 0.01
CA ARG A 406 -19.08 29.00 -1.44
C ARG A 406 -18.73 27.74 -2.26
N ILE A 407 -18.14 26.73 -1.61
CA ILE A 407 -17.81 25.44 -2.22
C ILE A 407 -19.09 24.66 -2.51
N ARG A 408 -19.12 23.98 -3.65
CA ARG A 408 -20.20 23.07 -4.06
C ARG A 408 -19.66 21.67 -4.27
N THR A 409 -20.32 20.69 -3.68
CA THR A 409 -20.02 19.28 -3.89
C THR A 409 -20.94 18.69 -4.97
N ARG A 410 -20.74 17.41 -5.29
CA ARG A 410 -21.50 16.64 -6.27
C ARG A 410 -21.92 15.31 -5.66
N ALA A 411 -22.56 15.38 -4.49
CA ALA A 411 -23.04 14.20 -3.80
C ALA A 411 -24.08 13.44 -4.65
N VAL A 412 -23.90 12.14 -4.77
CA VAL A 412 -24.84 11.21 -5.39
C VAL A 412 -25.17 10.07 -4.42
N VAL A 413 -26.34 9.46 -4.58
CA VAL A 413 -26.67 8.21 -3.90
C VAL A 413 -25.81 7.10 -4.51
N ASN A 414 -25.13 6.35 -3.65
CA ASN A 414 -24.24 5.26 -4.04
C ASN A 414 -25.02 3.96 -3.92
N GLN A 415 -25.85 3.68 -4.92
CA GLN A 415 -26.68 2.48 -5.01
C GLN A 415 -26.32 1.67 -6.24
N ASP A 416 -25.90 0.43 -6.03
CA ASP A 416 -25.77 -0.59 -7.07
C ASP A 416 -27.05 -1.45 -7.06
N GLN A 417 -27.67 -1.60 -8.23
CA GLN A 417 -28.72 -2.60 -8.45
C GLN A 417 -28.06 -3.83 -9.05
N ILE A 418 -28.22 -4.99 -8.40
CA ILE A 418 -27.64 -6.25 -8.87
C ILE A 418 -28.77 -7.28 -8.91
N SER A 419 -29.12 -7.75 -10.11
CA SER A 419 -30.03 -8.89 -10.26
C SER A 419 -29.42 -10.13 -9.58
N THR A 420 -30.23 -10.98 -8.97
CA THR A 420 -29.78 -12.29 -8.43
C THR A 420 -28.96 -13.08 -9.46
N ALA A 421 -29.40 -13.11 -10.72
CA ALA A 421 -28.67 -13.76 -11.81
C ALA A 421 -27.29 -13.13 -12.11
N GLU A 422 -27.16 -11.80 -11.99
CA GLU A 422 -25.88 -11.10 -12.16
C GLU A 422 -24.97 -11.30 -10.96
N ARG A 423 -25.53 -11.28 -9.74
CA ARG A 423 -24.84 -11.56 -8.47
C ARG A 423 -24.24 -12.97 -8.48
N ASP A 424 -25.04 -13.97 -8.83
CA ASP A 424 -24.60 -15.37 -8.88
C ASP A 424 -23.60 -15.61 -10.00
N ALA A 425 -23.77 -14.98 -11.17
CA ALA A 425 -22.77 -15.01 -12.24
C ALA A 425 -21.44 -14.37 -11.81
N GLN A 426 -21.48 -13.26 -11.06
CA GLN A 426 -20.28 -12.59 -10.56
C GLN A 426 -19.60 -13.39 -9.44
N ILE A 427 -20.36 -14.00 -8.53
CA ILE A 427 -19.86 -14.93 -7.51
C ILE A 427 -19.21 -16.15 -8.17
N ALA A 428 -19.85 -16.75 -9.17
CA ALA A 428 -19.29 -17.88 -9.91
C ALA A 428 -18.00 -17.50 -10.66
N ALA A 429 -17.96 -16.33 -11.30
CA ALA A 429 -16.78 -15.82 -11.98
C ALA A 429 -15.61 -15.56 -11.00
N MET A 430 -15.87 -14.92 -9.86
CA MET A 430 -14.85 -14.69 -8.83
C MET A 430 -14.39 -16.00 -8.17
N ALA A 431 -15.29 -16.97 -7.95
CA ALA A 431 -14.94 -18.28 -7.42
C ALA A 431 -14.03 -19.07 -8.38
N GLU A 432 -14.31 -19.01 -9.69
CA GLU A 432 -13.46 -19.61 -10.72
C GLU A 432 -12.11 -18.89 -10.86
N GLU A 433 -12.09 -17.55 -10.80
CA GLU A 433 -10.83 -16.78 -10.79
C GLU A 433 -9.98 -17.12 -9.55
N ILE A 434 -10.58 -17.22 -8.37
CA ILE A 434 -9.91 -17.69 -7.15
C ILE A 434 -9.37 -19.12 -7.33
N ARG A 435 -10.14 -20.02 -7.95
CA ARG A 435 -9.72 -21.40 -8.22
C ARG A 435 -8.53 -21.46 -9.18
N VAL A 436 -8.54 -20.65 -10.25
CA VAL A 436 -7.44 -20.53 -11.23
C VAL A 436 -6.20 -19.89 -10.59
N LEU A 437 -6.37 -18.88 -9.74
CA LEU A 437 -5.27 -18.27 -8.99
C LEU A 437 -4.66 -19.25 -7.97
N GLN A 438 -5.48 -20.00 -7.23
CA GLN A 438 -5.01 -21.05 -6.32
C GLN A 438 -4.26 -22.16 -7.06
N LEU A 439 -4.79 -22.61 -8.21
CA LEU A 439 -4.12 -23.55 -9.09
C LEU A 439 -2.76 -23.01 -9.53
N SER A 440 -2.69 -21.81 -10.12
CA SER A 440 -1.42 -21.23 -10.59
C SER A 440 -0.39 -21.01 -9.48
N VAL A 441 -0.81 -20.65 -8.26
CA VAL A 441 0.08 -20.56 -7.08
C VAL A 441 0.59 -21.95 -6.66
N SER A 442 -0.24 -22.99 -6.72
CA SER A 442 0.20 -24.37 -6.46
C SER A 442 1.15 -24.90 -7.54
N ASP A 443 0.89 -24.55 -8.80
CA ASP A 443 1.70 -24.89 -9.97
C ASP A 443 3.09 -24.23 -9.90
N SER A 444 3.14 -22.95 -9.52
CA SER A 444 4.39 -22.23 -9.25
C SER A 444 5.18 -22.86 -8.11
N ARG A 445 4.54 -23.21 -6.98
CA ARG A 445 5.22 -23.88 -5.86
C ARG A 445 5.74 -25.27 -6.22
N GLN A 446 5.02 -26.04 -7.04
CA GLN A 446 5.50 -27.32 -7.55
C GLN A 446 6.70 -27.13 -8.50
N LYS A 447 6.65 -26.13 -9.39
CA LYS A 447 7.77 -25.80 -10.29
C LYS A 447 9.01 -25.38 -9.51
N GLU A 448 8.85 -24.49 -8.53
CA GLU A 448 9.91 -24.03 -7.62
C GLU A 448 10.56 -25.21 -6.87
N LYS A 449 9.76 -26.11 -6.29
CA LYS A 449 10.27 -27.35 -5.65
C LYS A 449 11.00 -28.26 -6.66
N SER A 450 10.45 -28.45 -7.86
CA SER A 450 11.05 -29.31 -8.88
C SER A 450 12.36 -28.74 -9.46
N ALA A 451 12.50 -27.41 -9.48
CA ALA A 451 13.73 -26.73 -9.86
C ALA A 451 14.81 -26.92 -8.78
N MET A 452 14.46 -26.76 -7.51
CA MET A 452 15.36 -27.02 -6.38
C MET A 452 15.86 -28.48 -6.35
N GLU A 453 14.96 -29.47 -6.56
CA GLU A 453 15.35 -30.88 -6.70
C GLU A 453 16.21 -31.18 -7.94
N ALA A 454 16.12 -30.37 -8.99
CA ALA A 454 16.95 -30.51 -10.19
C ALA A 454 18.34 -29.86 -9.99
N GLU A 455 18.41 -28.77 -9.24
CA GLU A 455 19.64 -28.06 -8.87
C GLU A 455 20.49 -28.90 -7.90
N GLU A 456 19.87 -29.50 -6.88
CA GLU A 456 20.50 -30.46 -5.95
C GLU A 456 21.12 -31.67 -6.70
N ARG A 457 20.37 -32.27 -7.63
CA ARG A 457 20.89 -33.36 -8.48
C ARG A 457 22.02 -32.89 -9.40
N LEU A 458 21.96 -31.65 -9.90
CA LEU A 458 23.01 -31.09 -10.75
C LEU A 458 24.32 -30.87 -9.98
N GLU A 459 24.23 -30.40 -8.73
CA GLU A 459 25.38 -30.30 -7.81
C GLU A 459 25.95 -31.69 -7.50
N GLU A 460 25.09 -32.70 -7.25
CA GLU A 460 25.56 -34.08 -7.05
C GLU A 460 26.29 -34.63 -8.28
N TYR A 461 25.77 -34.41 -9.49
CA TYR A 461 26.46 -34.79 -10.73
C TYR A 461 27.78 -34.04 -10.92
N GLN A 462 27.86 -32.75 -10.59
CA GLN A 462 29.12 -31.99 -10.65
C GLN A 462 30.16 -32.55 -9.69
N ASN A 463 29.77 -32.87 -8.45
CA ASN A 463 30.66 -33.48 -7.46
C ASN A 463 31.15 -34.87 -7.89
N ARG A 464 30.26 -35.70 -8.44
CA ARG A 464 30.63 -37.02 -9.02
C ARG A 464 31.62 -36.87 -10.20
N VAL A 465 31.42 -35.89 -11.09
CA VAL A 465 32.33 -35.61 -12.21
C VAL A 465 33.69 -35.11 -11.72
N ALA A 466 33.73 -34.17 -10.76
CA ALA A 466 34.98 -33.65 -10.21
C ALA A 466 35.82 -34.73 -9.51
N THR A 467 35.18 -35.63 -8.74
CA THR A 467 35.84 -36.78 -8.13
C THR A 467 36.37 -37.75 -9.21
N MET A 468 35.61 -37.99 -10.27
CA MET A 468 36.07 -38.85 -11.38
C MET A 468 37.23 -38.22 -12.18
N GLN A 469 37.26 -36.90 -12.33
CA GLN A 469 38.39 -36.18 -12.95
C GLN A 469 39.68 -36.33 -12.13
N ARG A 470 39.62 -36.12 -10.79
CA ARG A 470 40.79 -36.34 -9.91
C ARG A 470 41.35 -37.76 -10.02
N MET A 471 40.49 -38.78 -9.92
CA MET A 471 40.91 -40.18 -10.08
C MET A 471 41.50 -40.48 -11.47
N MET A 472 41.09 -39.75 -12.52
CA MET A 472 41.64 -39.89 -13.87
C MET A 472 43.00 -39.20 -14.00
N GLU A 473 43.17 -38.01 -13.41
CA GLU A 473 44.44 -37.28 -13.35
C GLU A 473 45.51 -38.07 -12.57
N GLU A 474 45.17 -38.57 -11.39
CA GLU A 474 46.03 -39.45 -10.58
C GLU A 474 46.47 -40.69 -11.38
N ARG A 475 45.54 -41.36 -12.05
CA ARG A 475 45.85 -42.50 -12.93
C ARG A 475 46.75 -42.12 -14.10
N SER A 476 46.60 -40.91 -14.69
CA SER A 476 47.50 -40.43 -15.75
C SER A 476 48.92 -40.20 -15.21
N MET A 477 49.07 -39.51 -14.07
CA MET A 477 50.38 -39.27 -13.46
C MET A 477 51.10 -40.58 -13.10
N VAL A 478 50.39 -41.59 -12.61
CA VAL A 478 50.93 -42.93 -12.35
C VAL A 478 51.32 -43.65 -13.65
N ALA A 479 50.51 -43.55 -14.70
CA ALA A 479 50.80 -44.15 -16.00
C ALA A 479 52.03 -43.51 -16.67
N GLU A 480 52.11 -42.18 -16.70
CA GLU A 480 53.25 -41.41 -17.21
C GLU A 480 54.54 -41.72 -16.44
N SER A 481 54.46 -41.77 -15.11
CA SER A 481 55.59 -42.16 -14.25
C SER A 481 56.09 -43.58 -14.56
N LYS A 482 55.18 -44.51 -14.87
CA LYS A 482 55.52 -45.89 -15.26
C LYS A 482 56.12 -45.96 -16.67
N ILE A 483 55.58 -45.20 -17.62
CA ILE A 483 56.13 -45.07 -18.98
C ILE A 483 57.56 -44.52 -18.93
N LYS A 484 57.80 -43.47 -18.13
CA LYS A 484 59.13 -42.86 -17.97
C LYS A 484 60.17 -43.82 -17.40
N LYS A 485 59.80 -44.63 -16.39
CA LYS A 485 60.67 -45.70 -15.86
C LYS A 485 61.01 -46.74 -16.93
N LEU A 486 59.99 -47.27 -17.63
CA LEU A 486 60.18 -48.25 -18.70
C LEU A 486 61.02 -47.70 -19.86
N GLN A 487 60.92 -46.41 -20.18
CA GLN A 487 61.79 -45.76 -21.16
C GLN A 487 63.26 -45.76 -20.70
N THR A 488 63.54 -45.35 -19.45
CA THR A 488 64.92 -45.35 -18.92
C THR A 488 65.52 -46.76 -18.84
N GLU A 489 64.73 -47.77 -18.47
CA GLU A 489 65.16 -49.18 -18.50
C GLU A 489 65.47 -49.65 -19.94
N ASN A 490 64.63 -49.27 -20.91
CA ASN A 490 64.80 -49.63 -22.31
C ASN A 490 66.06 -48.99 -22.93
N GLU A 491 66.38 -47.75 -22.54
CA GLU A 491 67.62 -47.05 -22.93
C GLU A 491 68.86 -47.67 -22.29
N ALA A 492 68.81 -48.01 -20.99
CA ALA A 492 69.88 -48.73 -20.31
C ALA A 492 70.16 -50.10 -20.95
N LEU A 493 69.10 -50.86 -21.29
CA LEU A 493 69.21 -52.14 -22.00
C LEU A 493 69.77 -51.98 -23.42
N LYS A 494 69.39 -50.93 -24.16
CA LYS A 494 69.99 -50.61 -25.47
C LYS A 494 71.47 -50.27 -25.35
N LEU A 495 71.88 -49.51 -24.34
CA LEU A 495 73.28 -49.18 -24.09
C LEU A 495 74.09 -50.43 -23.72
N HIS A 496 73.56 -51.28 -22.83
CA HIS A 496 74.18 -52.55 -22.45
C HIS A 496 74.32 -53.51 -23.65
N LEU A 497 73.28 -53.64 -24.48
CA LEU A 497 73.33 -54.43 -25.72
C LEU A 497 74.35 -53.86 -26.71
N LYS A 498 74.46 -52.54 -26.84
CA LYS A 498 75.47 -51.88 -27.68
C LYS A 498 76.89 -52.23 -27.21
N LEU A 499 77.17 -52.09 -25.90
CA LEU A 499 78.46 -52.42 -25.29
C LEU A 499 78.81 -53.91 -25.46
N ALA A 500 77.83 -54.81 -25.30
CA ALA A 500 78.00 -56.24 -25.55
C ALA A 500 78.37 -56.52 -27.03
N ILE A 501 77.63 -55.93 -27.99
CA ILE A 501 77.93 -56.03 -29.42
C ILE A 501 79.32 -55.44 -29.75
N GLU A 502 79.74 -54.38 -29.08
CA GLU A 502 81.04 -53.73 -29.27
C GLU A 502 82.18 -54.63 -28.75
N SER A 503 82.00 -55.28 -27.60
CA SER A 503 82.93 -56.31 -27.09
C SER A 503 83.02 -57.57 -27.98
N LEU A 504 81.93 -57.93 -28.65
CA LEU A 504 81.88 -59.04 -29.62
C LEU A 504 82.45 -58.67 -31.01
N LYS A 505 82.56 -57.36 -31.32
CA LYS A 505 83.17 -56.85 -32.56
C LYS A 505 84.68 -56.62 -32.45
N ASN A 506 85.16 -56.24 -31.27
CA ASN A 506 86.58 -56.25 -30.91
C ASN A 506 86.84 -57.31 -29.82
N PRO A 507 86.71 -58.62 -30.14
CA PRO A 507 87.13 -59.67 -29.21
C PRO A 507 88.65 -59.59 -29.08
N ILE A 508 89.13 -59.08 -27.94
CA ILE A 508 90.56 -58.94 -27.65
C ILE A 508 91.19 -60.35 -27.75
N PRO A 509 92.14 -60.59 -28.67
CA PRO A 509 92.75 -61.91 -28.81
C PRO A 509 93.46 -62.30 -27.50
N ALA A 510 93.14 -63.48 -26.96
CA ALA A 510 93.72 -63.96 -25.72
C ALA A 510 95.22 -64.28 -25.90
N VAL A 511 96.09 -63.31 -25.62
CA VAL A 511 97.54 -63.48 -25.66
C VAL A 511 97.99 -64.36 -24.50
N SER A 512 98.63 -65.48 -24.80
CA SER A 512 99.15 -66.42 -23.80
C SER A 512 100.57 -66.08 -23.36
N ILE A 513 100.85 -66.20 -22.05
CA ILE A 513 102.20 -66.38 -21.47
C ILE A 513 103.08 -65.10 -21.61
N LYS A 514 103.53 -64.45 -20.52
CA LYS A 514 104.44 -65.03 -19.52
C LYS A 514 104.45 -64.24 -18.20
N SER A 515 104.79 -64.93 -17.11
CA SER A 515 105.00 -64.36 -15.78
C SER A 515 106.27 -63.50 -15.70
N GLN A 516 106.14 -62.27 -15.16
CA GLN A 516 107.24 -61.51 -14.54
C GLN A 516 106.73 -60.82 -13.27
N SER A 517 107.62 -60.68 -12.27
CA SER A 517 107.46 -59.90 -11.04
C SER A 517 106.12 -60.03 -10.31
N THR A 518 105.92 -61.16 -9.62
CA THR A 518 105.13 -61.20 -8.40
C THR A 518 105.89 -60.48 -7.28
N GLU A 519 105.56 -59.21 -7.04
CA GLU A 519 105.83 -58.53 -5.77
C GLU A 519 104.52 -58.51 -4.98
N GLU A 520 104.50 -59.22 -3.85
CA GLU A 520 103.27 -59.76 -3.25
C GLU A 520 102.81 -58.98 -2.02
N ALA A 521 101.51 -58.67 -1.94
CA ALA A 521 100.81 -58.37 -0.69
C ALA A 521 99.28 -58.50 -0.89
N GLU A 522 98.70 -59.61 -0.46
CA GLU A 522 97.24 -59.80 -0.47
C GLU A 522 96.55 -58.91 0.57
N LYS A 523 95.37 -58.37 0.23
CA LYS A 523 94.49 -57.63 1.15
C LYS A 523 93.04 -58.09 0.98
N GLU A 524 92.65 -59.05 1.80
CA GLU A 524 91.24 -59.38 2.01
C GLU A 524 90.55 -58.42 3.00
N ASN A 525 89.22 -58.44 2.95
CA ASN A 525 88.28 -58.17 4.05
C ASN A 525 87.98 -56.69 4.43
N ARG A 526 86.71 -56.32 4.22
CA ARG A 526 85.92 -55.25 4.87
C ARG A 526 86.42 -53.80 4.79
N ASN A 527 85.70 -53.00 3.99
CA ASN A 527 85.49 -51.58 4.30
C ASN A 527 84.61 -51.45 5.55
N THR A 528 85.22 -51.15 6.69
CA THR A 528 84.56 -50.53 7.85
C THR A 528 85.15 -49.15 8.05
N VAL A 529 84.31 -48.11 7.90
CA VAL A 529 84.65 -46.75 8.32
C VAL A 529 83.98 -46.54 9.68
N SER A 530 84.77 -46.55 10.75
CA SER A 530 84.37 -45.97 12.03
C SER A 530 84.24 -44.45 11.85
N ASP A 531 83.18 -43.78 12.28
CA ASP A 531 82.50 -43.83 13.59
C ASP A 531 83.38 -43.32 14.74
N GLY A 532 82.77 -42.54 15.62
CA GLY A 532 83.41 -41.59 16.52
C GLY A 532 82.44 -40.66 17.24
N SER A 533 81.24 -41.17 17.59
CA SER A 533 80.48 -40.88 18.83
C SER A 533 80.09 -39.42 19.21
N ASP A 534 78.78 -39.26 19.47
CA ASP A 534 78.15 -38.41 20.51
C ASP A 534 78.21 -36.86 20.36
N ASP A 535 77.17 -36.05 20.65
CA ASP A 535 75.71 -36.30 20.69
C ASP A 535 74.99 -35.01 20.13
N GLU A 536 73.95 -34.33 20.64
CA GLU A 536 73.13 -34.35 21.87
C GLU A 536 71.64 -33.98 21.56
N TYR A 537 70.77 -34.16 22.55
CA TYR A 537 69.30 -34.11 22.60
C TYR A 537 68.58 -32.74 22.53
N ASN A 538 67.22 -32.81 22.59
CA ASN A 538 66.22 -31.85 23.12
C ASN A 538 65.59 -30.78 22.19
N ASP A 539 64.36 -30.29 22.40
CA ASP A 539 63.11 -30.81 23.05
C ASP A 539 61.96 -29.77 22.79
N TYR A 540 60.70 -30.08 23.16
CA TYR A 540 59.50 -29.19 23.27
C TYR A 540 58.81 -28.67 21.98
N ASP A 541 57.51 -28.30 21.96
CA ASP A 541 56.24 -28.89 22.48
C ASP A 541 55.03 -28.01 22.06
N ASP A 542 53.78 -28.51 22.22
CA ASP A 542 52.45 -27.82 22.30
C ASP A 542 51.98 -26.86 21.17
N ASP A 543 50.69 -26.58 20.86
CA ASP A 543 49.34 -27.24 20.89
C ASP A 543 48.47 -26.41 19.86
N ASP A 544 47.14 -26.30 19.67
CA ASP A 544 45.82 -26.79 20.15
C ASP A 544 44.87 -26.62 18.92
N GLY A 545 43.74 -27.32 18.67
CA GLY A 545 42.94 -28.37 19.32
C GLY A 545 41.61 -28.50 18.50
N ALA A 546 40.56 -29.26 18.84
CA ALA A 546 40.30 -30.32 19.82
C ALA A 546 39.00 -31.08 19.43
N GLY A 547 38.88 -32.39 19.73
CA GLY A 547 37.63 -33.17 19.75
C GLY A 547 36.97 -33.57 18.41
N ASP A 548 36.11 -34.60 18.33
CA ASP A 548 35.75 -35.60 19.36
C ASP A 548 35.18 -36.92 18.74
N ASP A 549 35.01 -37.95 19.58
CA ASP A 549 34.65 -39.36 19.27
C ASP A 549 33.44 -39.63 18.34
N TYR A 550 33.49 -40.75 17.55
CA TYR A 550 32.69 -41.96 17.84
C TYR A 550 33.06 -43.23 17.04
N TYR A 551 32.58 -44.39 17.53
CA TYR A 551 32.90 -45.76 17.09
C TYR A 551 32.31 -46.19 15.73
N PRO A 552 33.01 -47.08 14.98
CA PRO A 552 32.40 -47.97 13.98
C PRO A 552 32.04 -49.34 14.60
N GLU A 553 30.79 -49.80 14.41
CA GLU A 553 30.43 -51.22 14.59
C GLU A 553 30.45 -51.96 13.23
N GLU A 554 30.80 -53.24 13.27
CA GLU A 554 30.84 -54.14 12.12
C GLU A 554 29.43 -54.56 11.69
N TYR A 555 29.14 -54.67 10.39
CA TYR A 555 28.16 -55.63 9.87
C TYR A 555 28.52 -56.12 8.46
N ASP A 556 27.91 -57.25 8.10
CA ASP A 556 28.56 -58.29 7.31
C ASP A 556 28.43 -58.17 5.77
N SER A 557 29.24 -58.96 5.08
CA SER A 557 29.20 -59.15 3.64
C SER A 557 28.07 -60.09 3.20
N ASP A 558 27.26 -59.68 2.21
CA ASP A 558 26.75 -60.62 1.21
C ASP A 558 26.75 -60.00 -0.21
N SER A 559 27.74 -60.38 -1.02
CA SER A 559 27.94 -59.85 -2.36
C SER A 559 27.72 -60.93 -3.44
N SER A 560 26.50 -61.02 -3.98
CA SER A 560 26.24 -61.85 -5.17
C SER A 560 25.09 -61.35 -6.07
N ALA A 561 23.97 -60.88 -5.52
CA ALA A 561 22.74 -60.64 -6.30
C ALA A 561 22.83 -59.49 -7.32
N GLY A 562 23.36 -58.32 -6.93
CA GLY A 562 23.23 -57.08 -7.71
C GLY A 562 23.95 -57.05 -9.07
N HIS A 563 24.83 -58.01 -9.37
CA HIS A 563 25.58 -58.02 -10.63
C HIS A 563 24.73 -58.40 -11.85
N SER A 564 23.65 -59.18 -11.68
CA SER A 564 22.77 -59.55 -12.79
C SER A 564 21.87 -58.39 -13.23
N GLU A 565 21.28 -57.67 -12.27
CA GLU A 565 20.31 -56.60 -12.54
C GLU A 565 20.96 -55.41 -13.28
N LEU A 566 22.16 -55.01 -12.86
CA LEU A 566 22.97 -54.00 -13.56
C LEU A 566 23.30 -54.39 -15.01
N GLN A 567 23.45 -55.69 -15.30
CA GLN A 567 23.79 -56.18 -16.63
C GLN A 567 22.57 -56.21 -17.57
N ASP A 568 21.38 -56.55 -17.05
CA ASP A 568 20.10 -56.44 -17.77
C ASP A 568 19.69 -54.97 -17.99
N GLU A 569 19.92 -54.09 -17.01
CA GLU A 569 19.63 -52.66 -17.13
C GLU A 569 20.53 -52.00 -18.19
N MET A 570 21.83 -52.32 -18.20
CA MET A 570 22.75 -51.89 -19.26
C MET A 570 22.29 -52.37 -20.65
N HIS A 571 21.75 -53.59 -20.76
CA HIS A 571 21.19 -54.09 -22.01
C HIS A 571 19.95 -53.31 -22.48
N ARG A 572 19.06 -52.89 -21.57
CA ARG A 572 17.92 -52.01 -21.90
C ARG A 572 18.39 -50.64 -22.39
N TYR A 573 19.33 -50.00 -21.70
CA TYR A 573 19.86 -48.69 -22.14
C TYR A 573 20.50 -48.74 -23.53
N LEU A 574 21.20 -49.82 -23.88
CA LEU A 574 21.73 -50.03 -25.23
C LEU A 574 20.62 -50.21 -26.29
N GLN A 575 19.53 -50.89 -25.94
CA GLN A 575 18.37 -51.08 -26.81
C GLN A 575 17.64 -49.75 -27.07
N ASP A 576 17.41 -48.93 -26.04
CA ASP A 576 16.74 -47.64 -26.17
C ASP A 576 17.60 -46.58 -26.86
N MET A 577 18.92 -46.58 -26.63
CA MET A 577 19.86 -45.80 -27.44
C MET A 577 19.87 -46.23 -28.92
N GLY A 578 19.57 -47.51 -29.21
CA GLY A 578 19.33 -47.99 -30.57
C GLY A 578 18.00 -47.49 -31.17
N ASN A 579 16.93 -47.50 -30.38
CA ASN A 579 15.60 -47.00 -30.77
C ASN A 579 15.62 -45.49 -31.04
N LEU A 580 16.25 -44.70 -30.15
CA LEU A 580 16.42 -43.26 -30.31
C LEU A 580 17.22 -42.92 -31.57
N ARG A 581 18.28 -43.68 -31.86
CA ARG A 581 19.09 -43.48 -33.07
C ARG A 581 18.34 -43.81 -34.37
N LYS A 582 17.40 -44.77 -34.34
CA LYS A 582 16.46 -45.03 -35.44
C LYS A 582 15.44 -43.89 -35.62
N LEU A 583 14.86 -43.39 -34.53
CA LEU A 583 13.93 -42.24 -34.55
C LEU A 583 14.58 -41.00 -35.17
N ILE A 584 15.76 -40.62 -34.69
CA ILE A 584 16.52 -39.48 -35.22
C ILE A 584 16.85 -39.69 -36.72
N SER A 585 17.23 -40.91 -37.13
CA SER A 585 17.47 -41.20 -38.56
C SER A 585 16.19 -41.15 -39.41
N GLY A 586 15.03 -41.45 -38.83
CA GLY A 586 13.72 -41.32 -39.47
C GLY A 586 13.33 -39.86 -39.68
N ASP A 587 13.47 -39.01 -38.67
CA ASP A 587 13.20 -37.57 -38.84
C ASP A 587 14.22 -36.89 -39.75
N VAL A 588 15.51 -37.29 -39.72
CA VAL A 588 16.54 -36.76 -40.64
C VAL A 588 16.30 -37.13 -42.11
N SER A 589 15.64 -38.26 -42.40
CA SER A 589 15.18 -38.58 -43.76
C SER A 589 13.91 -37.78 -44.11
N ARG A 590 12.93 -37.74 -43.19
CA ARG A 590 11.69 -36.96 -43.33
C ARG A 590 11.89 -35.45 -43.53
N PHE A 591 13.00 -34.88 -43.05
CA PHE A 591 13.39 -33.49 -43.30
C PHE A 591 14.21 -33.27 -44.58
N LYS A 592 14.68 -34.33 -45.26
CA LYS A 592 15.41 -34.25 -46.54
C LYS A 592 14.51 -34.46 -47.75
N ASP A 593 13.50 -35.32 -47.62
CA ASP A 593 12.51 -35.59 -48.68
C ASP A 593 11.43 -34.47 -48.69
N GLY A 594 11.87 -33.27 -49.10
CA GLY A 594 11.10 -32.04 -48.93
C GLY A 594 10.02 -31.80 -49.99
N GLU A 595 8.80 -32.29 -49.76
CA GLU A 595 7.61 -31.84 -50.53
C GLU A 595 6.35 -31.64 -49.67
N SER A 596 6.43 -30.74 -48.67
CA SER A 596 5.24 -30.11 -48.08
C SER A 596 5.53 -28.71 -47.51
N VAL A 597 5.51 -27.69 -48.37
CA VAL A 597 5.76 -26.29 -47.98
C VAL A 597 4.61 -25.77 -47.11
N ARG A 598 4.81 -25.79 -45.78
CA ARG A 598 3.96 -25.04 -44.84
C ARG A 598 4.30 -23.55 -44.91
N MET A 599 3.46 -22.77 -45.56
CA MET A 599 3.57 -21.30 -45.55
C MET A 599 3.39 -20.74 -44.12
N PRO A 600 4.14 -19.69 -43.73
CA PRO A 600 3.87 -18.94 -42.51
C PRO A 600 2.52 -18.20 -42.59
N LEU A 601 1.69 -18.33 -41.56
CA LEU A 601 0.46 -17.54 -41.40
C LEU A 601 0.83 -16.11 -40.97
N GLY A 602 1.03 -15.19 -41.92
CA GLY A 602 1.41 -13.82 -41.54
C GLY A 602 1.72 -12.77 -42.62
N ALA A 603 1.37 -12.97 -43.89
CA ALA A 603 1.57 -11.96 -44.92
C ALA A 603 0.29 -11.74 -45.75
N ARG A 604 -0.24 -10.51 -45.71
CA ARG A 604 -1.19 -9.97 -46.70
C ARG A 604 -0.52 -8.79 -47.37
N GLU A 605 -0.27 -8.89 -48.68
CA GLU A 605 0.04 -7.73 -49.50
C GLU A 605 -1.25 -6.93 -49.75
N ASN A 606 -1.12 -5.61 -49.86
CA ASN A 606 -2.21 -4.74 -50.29
C ASN A 606 -2.12 -4.55 -51.82
N VAL A 607 -3.24 -4.80 -52.50
CA VAL A 607 -3.52 -4.41 -53.89
C VAL A 607 -4.93 -3.82 -53.92
#